data_AF-A0A8C1P372-F1
#
_entry.id   AF-A0A8C1P372-F1
#
_cell.length_a   1.000
_cell.length_b   1.000
_cell.length_c   1.000
_cell.angle_alpha   90.00
_cell.angle_beta   90.00
_cell.angle_gamma   90.00
#
_symmetry.space_group_name_H-M   'P 1'
#
loop_
_entity.id
_entity.type
_entity.pdbx_description
1 polymer ?
#
loop_
_entity_poly.entity_id
_entity_poly.type
_entity_poly.pdbx_seq_one_letter_code
_entity_poly.pdbx_strand_id
1 'polypeptide(L)'
;MGSNYSKMTSRQYYRSASFDYVRGLLNYSLSCCVNAVLQSFSATTELLDILNKWHPSDGTDERNVPWQLRNALEFMRDKSHPAPHEDFLKCLYHQAIRPFTQHDADEIFHLILNLSQEQMSDAAVAQEIRSLYEIKVETQVVCSKCKFIHRAPSSLFSLPLAICEGENTLEGCINSFFQLQKLRDSEKFNCERCDEKQPSTHEVKLVSLPPILCVHLKRFRNNGFTRKLFNKVTFPETFSNDIFAAGQSENADGLKADECYSLYAVVVHIGPAMFGHYTAFIRPNQDRWYYADDSCVQPVLIIILYAVFRDTAYLLLYRKKSLNSSG
;
A
#
# COMPACT_ATOMS: atom_id res chain seq x y z
N MET A 1 40.62 -15.04 51.88
CA MET A 1 39.26 -14.50 52.15
C MET A 1 39.27 -13.02 51.78
N GLY A 2 38.28 -12.56 51.02
CA GLY A 2 38.07 -11.13 50.71
C GLY A 2 38.34 -10.75 49.27
N SER A 3 37.28 -10.62 48.49
CA SER A 3 37.19 -10.54 47.03
C SER A 3 37.27 -9.13 46.46
N ASN A 4 37.73 -9.07 45.20
CA ASN A 4 37.88 -7.93 44.32
C ASN A 4 36.56 -7.29 43.83
N TYR A 5 36.63 -5.96 43.66
CA TYR A 5 36.02 -5.10 42.63
C TYR A 5 34.82 -5.65 41.81
N SER A 6 33.66 -5.02 41.98
CA SER A 6 32.51 -5.15 41.07
C SER A 6 32.44 -3.96 40.11
N LYS A 7 32.64 -4.24 38.82
CA LYS A 7 32.47 -3.32 37.68
C LYS A 7 30.99 -3.16 37.32
N MET A 8 30.65 -1.95 36.88
CA MET A 8 29.47 -1.64 36.06
C MET A 8 29.36 -2.57 34.85
N THR A 9 28.15 -3.04 34.54
CA THR A 9 27.63 -3.12 33.17
C THR A 9 26.11 -3.03 33.15
N SER A 10 25.64 -2.01 32.43
CA SER A 10 24.29 -1.83 31.92
C SER A 10 23.81 -3.05 31.13
N ARG A 11 22.78 -3.74 31.61
CA ARG A 11 22.01 -4.70 30.81
C ARG A 11 20.89 -3.95 30.09
N GLN A 12 21.09 -3.76 28.78
CA GLN A 12 20.03 -3.49 27.82
C GLN A 12 18.94 -4.54 27.96
N TYR A 13 17.75 -4.11 28.37
CA TYR A 13 16.53 -4.88 28.20
C TYR A 13 16.19 -4.89 26.71
N TYR A 14 16.60 -5.95 26.00
CA TYR A 14 15.89 -6.38 24.81
C TYR A 14 14.50 -6.83 25.24
N ARG A 15 13.50 -5.94 25.14
CA ARG A 15 12.09 -6.34 25.21
C ARG A 15 11.76 -7.11 23.92
N SER A 16 11.93 -8.43 23.95
CA SER A 16 11.19 -9.32 23.06
C SER A 16 9.74 -9.37 23.56
N ALA A 17 8.88 -8.47 23.08
CA ALA A 17 7.44 -8.65 23.25
C ALA A 17 7.00 -9.73 22.26
N SER A 18 6.44 -10.84 22.73
CA SER A 18 5.83 -11.81 21.83
C SER A 18 4.57 -11.19 21.22
N PHE A 19 4.57 -11.04 19.90
CA PHE A 19 3.48 -10.48 19.10
C PHE A 19 2.45 -11.58 18.77
N ASP A 20 1.95 -12.30 19.78
CA ASP A 20 1.26 -13.58 19.51
C ASP A 20 -0.15 -13.46 18.91
N TYR A 21 -0.71 -12.26 18.74
CA TYR A 21 -2.09 -12.13 18.26
C TYR A 21 -2.34 -10.88 17.41
N VAL A 22 -2.91 -11.11 16.23
CA VAL A 22 -3.61 -10.10 15.42
C VAL A 22 -4.98 -9.82 16.04
N ARG A 23 -5.37 -8.54 16.12
CA ARG A 23 -6.66 -8.12 16.70
C ARG A 23 -7.65 -7.74 15.61
N GLY A 24 -8.90 -8.15 15.80
CA GLY A 24 -10.02 -7.69 14.98
C GLY A 24 -10.45 -6.27 15.33
N LEU A 25 -11.24 -5.68 14.44
CA LEU A 25 -11.77 -4.32 14.51
C LEU A 25 -13.30 -4.39 14.39
N LEU A 26 -14.04 -3.72 15.28
CA LEU A 26 -15.50 -3.67 15.16
C LEU A 26 -15.91 -3.06 13.81
N ASN A 27 -16.93 -3.62 13.17
CA ASN A 27 -17.53 -3.00 12.00
C ASN A 27 -18.56 -1.97 12.44
N TYR A 28 -18.22 -0.69 12.27
CA TYR A 28 -19.14 0.41 12.51
C TYR A 28 -19.94 0.66 11.22
N SER A 29 -20.98 -0.15 11.04
CA SER A 29 -21.89 -0.15 9.88
C SER A 29 -21.25 -0.60 8.55
N LEU A 30 -20.53 0.30 7.86
CA LEU A 30 -19.94 0.05 6.54
C LEU A 30 -18.43 0.41 6.55
N SER A 31 -17.77 0.21 7.68
CA SER A 31 -16.36 0.56 7.88
C SER A 31 -15.37 -0.51 7.43
N CYS A 32 -15.84 -1.62 6.85
CA CYS A 32 -15.03 -2.78 6.48
C CYS A 32 -13.84 -2.43 5.55
N CYS A 33 -13.99 -1.46 4.64
CA CYS A 33 -12.88 -0.96 3.81
C CYS A 33 -11.76 -0.35 4.66
N VAL A 34 -12.11 0.49 5.63
CA VAL A 34 -11.15 1.08 6.58
C VAL A 34 -10.53 0.00 7.45
N ASN A 35 -11.33 -0.95 7.95
CA ASN A 35 -10.85 -2.05 8.77
C ASN A 35 -9.78 -2.88 8.01
N ALA A 36 -10.05 -3.26 6.77
CA ALA A 36 -9.12 -4.04 5.96
C ALA A 36 -7.81 -3.27 5.66
N VAL A 37 -7.91 -1.97 5.36
CA VAL A 37 -6.72 -1.11 5.18
C VAL A 37 -5.93 -0.99 6.50
N LEU A 38 -6.62 -0.81 7.63
CA LEU A 38 -5.98 -0.69 8.94
C LEU A 38 -5.27 -1.99 9.36
N GLN A 39 -5.83 -3.16 9.01
CA GLN A 39 -5.13 -4.45 9.17
C GLN A 39 -3.82 -4.49 8.36
N SER A 40 -3.82 -3.97 7.13
CA SER A 40 -2.61 -3.91 6.31
C SER A 40 -1.55 -2.96 6.89
N PHE A 41 -1.98 -1.81 7.44
CA PHE A 41 -1.09 -0.89 8.16
C PHE A 41 -0.57 -1.48 9.47
N SER A 42 -1.41 -2.21 10.22
CA SER A 42 -0.97 -2.92 11.43
C SER A 42 0.07 -3.99 11.15
N ALA A 43 0.04 -4.62 9.97
CA ALA A 43 1.07 -5.56 9.53
C ALA A 43 2.36 -4.87 9.04
N THR A 44 2.31 -3.57 8.78
CA THR A 44 3.46 -2.73 8.45
C THR A 44 4.08 -2.17 9.73
N THR A 45 4.89 -2.96 10.43
CA THR A 45 5.45 -2.56 11.72
C THR A 45 6.29 -1.28 11.64
N GLU A 46 6.97 -1.08 10.51
CA GLU A 46 7.79 0.10 10.20
C GLU A 46 6.97 1.39 10.24
N LEU A 47 5.70 1.35 9.82
CA LEU A 47 4.83 2.52 9.83
C LEU A 47 4.57 3.00 11.25
N LEU A 48 4.24 2.09 12.17
CA LEU A 48 4.03 2.46 13.57
C LEU A 48 5.33 2.92 14.23
N ASP A 49 6.47 2.30 13.90
CA ASP A 49 7.76 2.73 14.41
C ASP A 49 8.10 4.17 13.98
N ILE A 50 7.76 4.57 12.75
CA ILE A 50 7.90 5.95 12.26
C ILE A 50 6.91 6.88 12.98
N LEU A 51 5.63 6.52 13.09
CA LEU A 51 4.62 7.32 13.78
C LEU A 51 4.97 7.57 15.26
N ASN A 52 5.64 6.62 15.92
CA ASN A 52 6.10 6.75 17.30
C ASN A 52 7.28 7.71 17.48
N LYS A 53 8.00 8.08 16.41
CA LYS A 53 9.01 9.15 16.44
C LYS A 53 8.37 10.53 16.49
N TRP A 54 7.13 10.66 16.02
CA TRP A 54 6.46 11.94 15.92
C TRP A 54 5.88 12.39 17.27
N HIS A 55 6.30 13.59 17.69
CA HIS A 55 5.85 14.25 18.91
C HIS A 55 5.21 15.59 18.51
N PRO A 56 3.87 15.69 18.41
CA PRO A 56 3.22 16.92 18.01
C PRO A 56 3.42 18.04 19.04
N SER A 57 3.66 19.25 18.55
CA SER A 57 3.96 20.44 19.35
C SER A 57 2.75 20.98 20.12
N ASP A 58 1.53 20.76 19.61
CA ASP A 58 0.30 21.42 20.06
C ASP A 58 -0.67 20.51 20.84
N GLY A 59 -0.16 19.48 21.51
CA GLY A 59 -0.99 18.56 22.28
C GLY A 59 -1.75 17.55 21.42
N THR A 60 -2.68 16.81 22.04
CA THR A 60 -3.46 15.76 21.36
C THR A 60 -4.54 16.38 20.48
N ASP A 61 -4.34 16.37 19.15
CA ASP A 61 -5.40 16.75 18.21
C ASP A 61 -6.26 15.54 17.85
N GLU A 62 -7.47 15.51 18.42
CA GLU A 62 -8.45 14.45 18.15
C GLU A 62 -8.86 14.36 16.67
N ARG A 63 -8.64 15.43 15.87
CA ARG A 63 -8.95 15.52 14.44
C ARG A 63 -7.75 15.27 13.52
N ASN A 64 -6.60 14.92 14.08
CA ASN A 64 -5.41 14.60 13.32
C ASN A 64 -5.40 13.10 12.94
N VAL A 65 -5.52 12.81 11.65
CA VAL A 65 -5.62 11.44 11.12
C VAL A 65 -4.36 10.62 11.43
N PRO A 66 -3.13 11.11 11.22
CA PRO A 66 -1.91 10.41 11.61
C PRO A 66 -1.84 10.08 13.11
N TRP A 67 -2.29 10.99 13.97
CA TRP A 67 -2.35 10.76 15.42
C TRP A 67 -3.31 9.63 15.76
N GLN A 68 -4.54 9.68 15.22
CA GLN A 68 -5.54 8.63 15.47
C GLN A 68 -5.17 7.30 14.82
N LEU A 69 -4.48 7.32 13.68
CA LEU A 69 -3.91 6.12 13.06
C LEU A 69 -2.91 5.47 14.02
N ARG A 70 -1.96 6.25 14.57
CA ARG A 70 -0.99 5.72 15.54
C ARG A 70 -1.68 5.07 16.73
N ASN A 71 -2.65 5.74 17.35
CA ASN A 71 -3.39 5.20 18.49
C ASN A 71 -4.12 3.90 18.12
N ALA A 72 -4.79 3.85 16.97
CA ALA A 72 -5.48 2.64 16.51
C ALA A 72 -4.50 1.47 16.30
N LEU A 73 -3.33 1.73 15.69
CA LEU A 73 -2.29 0.73 15.50
C LEU A 73 -1.68 0.25 16.84
N GLU A 74 -1.55 1.14 17.82
CA GLU A 74 -1.11 0.77 19.18
C GLU A 74 -2.14 -0.10 19.89
N PHE A 75 -3.43 0.27 19.83
CA PHE A 75 -4.52 -0.53 20.40
C PHE A 75 -4.64 -1.92 19.75
N MET A 76 -4.33 -2.03 18.46
CA MET A 76 -4.26 -3.33 17.78
C MET A 76 -3.10 -4.22 18.28
N ARG A 77 -2.11 -3.64 18.98
CA ARG A 77 -1.03 -4.38 19.67
C ARG A 77 -1.35 -4.70 21.14
N ASP A 78 -2.43 -4.14 21.70
CA ASP A 78 -2.82 -4.35 23.10
C ASP A 78 -3.65 -5.64 23.32
N LYS A 79 -4.00 -5.93 24.57
CA LYS A 79 -4.77 -7.09 25.01
C LYS A 79 -6.28 -6.94 24.82
N SER A 80 -6.82 -5.73 24.68
CA SER A 80 -8.25 -5.53 24.45
C SER A 80 -8.68 -6.07 23.08
N HIS A 81 -9.80 -6.77 23.01
CA HIS A 81 -10.35 -7.29 21.77
C HIS A 81 -11.89 -7.11 21.72
N PRO A 82 -12.44 -6.59 20.60
CA PRO A 82 -11.75 -6.00 19.45
C PRO A 82 -10.98 -4.72 19.79
N ALA A 83 -10.04 -4.30 18.93
CA ALA A 83 -9.26 -3.08 19.16
C ALA A 83 -10.13 -1.82 18.93
N PRO A 84 -10.14 -0.87 19.88
CA PRO A 84 -10.85 0.39 19.70
C PRO A 84 -10.19 1.24 18.60
N HIS A 85 -11.02 1.75 17.69
CA HIS A 85 -10.59 2.64 16.60
C HIS A 85 -11.71 3.60 16.16
N GLU A 86 -12.74 3.80 17.01
CA GLU A 86 -13.89 4.64 16.69
C GLU A 86 -13.48 6.11 16.47
N ASP A 87 -12.52 6.60 17.26
CA ASP A 87 -12.00 7.96 17.13
C ASP A 87 -11.23 8.16 15.81
N PHE A 88 -10.54 7.11 15.33
CA PHE A 88 -9.95 7.11 13.99
C PHE A 88 -11.00 7.21 12.89
N LEU A 89 -12.11 6.47 13.01
CA LEU A 89 -13.22 6.57 12.06
C LEU A 89 -13.88 7.95 12.08
N LYS A 90 -14.18 8.49 13.26
CA LYS A 90 -14.73 9.85 13.42
C LYS A 90 -13.80 10.88 12.78
N CYS A 91 -12.49 10.74 12.98
CA CYS A 91 -11.48 11.59 12.39
C CYS A 91 -11.54 11.54 10.85
N LEU A 92 -11.61 10.36 10.24
CA LEU A 92 -11.79 10.21 8.79
C LEU A 92 -13.12 10.81 8.30
N TYR A 93 -14.20 10.72 9.10
CA TYR A 93 -15.50 11.29 8.76
C TYR A 93 -15.52 12.81 8.72
N HIS A 94 -14.68 13.45 9.54
CA HIS A 94 -14.51 14.90 9.51
C HIS A 94 -13.68 15.41 8.31
N GLN A 95 -13.00 14.51 7.60
CA GLN A 95 -12.23 14.84 6.41
C GLN A 95 -13.08 14.62 5.15
N ALA A 96 -12.94 13.47 4.49
CA ALA A 96 -13.57 13.19 3.20
C ALA A 96 -14.45 11.93 3.22
N ILE A 97 -14.42 11.13 4.29
CA ILE A 97 -15.14 9.86 4.34
C ILE A 97 -16.56 10.06 4.81
N ARG A 98 -17.54 9.59 4.04
CA ARG A 98 -18.94 9.66 4.44
C ARG A 98 -19.30 8.45 5.29
N PRO A 99 -19.90 8.63 6.48
CA PRO A 99 -20.40 7.50 7.26
C PRO A 99 -21.54 6.80 6.50
N PHE A 100 -21.78 5.52 6.81
CA PHE A 100 -22.83 4.70 6.19
C PHE A 100 -22.75 4.62 4.65
N THR A 101 -21.57 4.83 4.08
CA THR A 101 -21.29 4.71 2.64
C THR A 101 -20.17 3.71 2.44
N GLN A 102 -20.26 2.84 1.42
CA GLN A 102 -19.13 1.99 1.02
C GLN A 102 -18.11 2.85 0.28
N HIS A 103 -16.85 2.78 0.71
CA HIS A 103 -15.72 3.46 0.07
C HIS A 103 -14.76 2.46 -0.54
N ASP A 104 -13.95 2.94 -1.47
CA ASP A 104 -12.90 2.16 -2.10
C ASP A 104 -11.68 2.07 -1.17
N ALA A 105 -11.19 0.85 -0.90
CA ALA A 105 -10.02 0.64 -0.04
C ALA A 105 -8.75 1.33 -0.56
N ASP A 106 -8.58 1.49 -1.88
CA ASP A 106 -7.46 2.24 -2.46
C ASP A 106 -7.59 3.74 -2.18
N GLU A 107 -8.81 4.29 -2.23
CA GLU A 107 -9.05 5.70 -1.88
C GLU A 107 -8.78 5.95 -0.38
N ILE A 108 -9.20 5.04 0.50
CA ILE A 108 -8.88 5.12 1.94
C ILE A 108 -7.36 5.06 2.17
N PHE A 109 -6.67 4.14 1.50
CA PHE A 109 -5.22 3.99 1.61
C PHE A 109 -4.49 5.28 1.21
N HIS A 110 -4.84 5.87 0.06
CA HIS A 110 -4.28 7.13 -0.39
C HIS A 110 -4.64 8.32 0.51
N LEU A 111 -5.89 8.40 0.96
CA LEU A 111 -6.35 9.47 1.85
C LEU A 111 -5.49 9.52 3.12
N ILE A 112 -5.28 8.38 3.77
CA ILE A 112 -4.51 8.30 5.01
C ILE A 112 -3.06 8.75 4.79
N LEU A 113 -2.42 8.29 3.72
CA LEU A 113 -1.03 8.66 3.41
C LEU A 113 -0.89 10.13 3.02
N ASN A 114 -1.83 10.69 2.24
CA ASN A 114 -1.85 12.11 1.88
C ASN A 114 -2.09 12.99 3.11
N LEU A 115 -3.05 12.65 3.96
CA LEU A 115 -3.28 13.39 5.20
C LEU A 115 -2.09 13.31 6.15
N SER A 116 -1.27 12.24 6.08
CA SER A 116 0.00 12.18 6.80
C SER A 116 1.02 13.21 6.30
N GLN A 117 0.99 13.55 5.02
CA GLN A 117 1.84 14.63 4.47
C GLN A 117 1.30 16.02 4.81
N GLU A 118 -0.02 16.17 4.91
CA GLU A 118 -0.68 17.46 5.11
C GLU A 118 -0.80 17.87 6.59
N GLN A 119 -1.06 16.90 7.48
CA GLN A 119 -1.43 17.18 8.88
C GLN A 119 -0.29 16.97 9.88
N MET A 120 0.83 16.35 9.49
CA MET A 120 1.97 16.17 10.38
C MET A 120 2.83 17.43 10.40
N SER A 121 3.03 17.99 11.59
CA SER A 121 3.86 19.19 11.79
C SER A 121 5.36 18.93 11.54
N ASP A 122 5.80 17.70 11.71
CA ASP A 122 7.18 17.27 11.47
C ASP A 122 7.33 16.76 10.04
N ALA A 123 7.84 17.62 9.16
CA ALA A 123 8.06 17.30 7.75
C ALA A 123 9.06 16.14 7.54
N ALA A 124 10.00 15.93 8.47
CA ALA A 124 10.97 14.84 8.33
C ALA A 124 10.30 13.49 8.60
N VAL A 125 9.47 13.39 9.64
CA VAL A 125 8.73 12.15 9.94
C VAL A 125 7.66 11.89 8.87
N ALA A 126 6.97 12.92 8.39
CA ALA A 126 6.04 12.80 7.27
C ALA A 126 6.73 12.24 6.01
N GLN A 127 7.94 12.74 5.73
CA GLN A 127 8.76 12.27 4.62
C GLN A 127 9.24 10.82 4.80
N GLU A 128 9.52 10.36 6.02
CA GLU A 128 9.81 8.94 6.28
C GLU A 128 8.61 8.04 5.93
N ILE A 129 7.39 8.43 6.32
CA ILE A 129 6.15 7.70 5.94
C ILE A 129 5.99 7.70 4.42
N ARG A 130 6.23 8.84 3.77
CA ARG A 130 6.17 8.93 2.31
C ARG A 130 7.16 7.96 1.66
N SER A 131 8.41 8.01 2.07
CA SER A 131 9.48 7.15 1.53
C SER A 131 9.26 5.66 1.80
N LEU A 132 8.43 5.30 2.80
CA LEU A 132 8.05 3.90 3.05
C LEU A 132 7.20 3.30 1.92
N TYR A 133 6.39 4.12 1.23
CA TYR A 133 5.41 3.68 0.21
C TYR A 133 5.61 4.31 -1.17
N GLU A 134 6.44 5.35 -1.30
CA GLU A 134 6.58 6.13 -2.53
C GLU A 134 7.22 5.33 -3.68
N ILE A 135 6.46 5.13 -4.73
CA ILE A 135 6.93 4.67 -6.04
C ILE A 135 7.22 5.91 -6.88
N LYS A 136 8.45 6.06 -7.35
CA LYS A 136 8.81 7.17 -8.25
C LYS A 136 8.72 6.69 -9.69
N VAL A 137 8.03 7.47 -10.52
CA VAL A 137 7.86 7.20 -11.95
C VAL A 137 8.11 8.47 -12.76
N GLU A 138 8.38 8.31 -14.04
CA GLU A 138 8.45 9.40 -15.01
C GLU A 138 7.50 9.07 -16.17
N THR A 139 6.58 9.97 -16.46
CA THR A 139 5.74 9.89 -17.65
C THR A 139 6.48 10.51 -18.82
N GLN A 140 6.55 9.79 -19.94
CA GLN A 140 7.15 10.26 -21.18
C GLN A 140 6.11 10.33 -22.29
N VAL A 141 5.99 11.50 -22.93
CA VAL A 141 5.16 11.69 -24.13
C VAL A 141 6.05 12.07 -25.31
N VAL A 142 6.05 11.23 -26.34
CA VAL A 142 6.88 11.40 -27.54
C VAL A 142 6.02 11.84 -28.71
N CYS A 143 6.32 13.02 -29.26
CA CYS A 143 5.65 13.54 -30.44
C CYS A 143 6.04 12.71 -31.68
N SER A 144 5.05 12.21 -32.43
CA SER A 144 5.31 11.39 -33.62
C SER A 144 5.93 12.19 -34.78
N LYS A 145 5.65 13.50 -34.86
CA LYS A 145 6.11 14.41 -35.93
C LYS A 145 7.55 14.87 -35.71
N CYS A 146 7.84 15.56 -34.61
CA CYS A 146 9.15 16.17 -34.36
C CYS A 146 10.07 15.36 -33.42
N LYS A 147 9.60 14.23 -32.89
CA LYS A 147 10.32 13.37 -31.93
C LYS A 147 10.72 14.05 -30.62
N PHE A 148 10.16 15.21 -30.31
CA PHE A 148 10.32 15.84 -29.00
C PHE A 148 9.72 14.95 -27.91
N ILE A 149 10.44 14.83 -26.80
CA ILE A 149 10.06 14.03 -25.64
C ILE A 149 9.74 14.99 -24.50
N HIS A 150 8.49 15.02 -24.08
CA HIS A 150 8.07 15.68 -22.84
C HIS A 150 8.19 14.67 -21.69
N ARG A 151 8.88 15.05 -20.62
CA ARG A 151 9.11 14.21 -19.42
C ARG A 151 8.50 14.89 -18.20
N ALA A 152 7.72 14.12 -17.44
CA ALA A 152 7.09 14.59 -16.22
C ALA A 152 7.34 13.59 -15.07
N PRO A 153 8.19 13.92 -14.09
CA PRO A 153 8.34 13.13 -12.87
C PRO A 153 7.03 13.11 -12.08
N SER A 154 6.70 11.96 -11.49
CA SER A 154 5.52 11.76 -10.65
C SER A 154 5.78 10.73 -9.56
N SER A 155 4.89 10.66 -8.58
CA SER A 155 4.97 9.75 -7.45
C SER A 155 3.63 9.11 -7.17
N LEU A 156 3.66 7.83 -6.80
CA LEU A 156 2.47 7.03 -6.51
C LEU A 156 2.64 6.35 -5.15
N PHE A 157 1.54 6.15 -4.42
CA PHE A 157 1.54 5.32 -3.20
C PHE A 157 1.11 3.88 -3.46
N SER A 158 0.34 3.64 -4.53
CA SER A 158 0.06 2.30 -5.03
C SER A 158 0.28 2.23 -6.55
N LEU A 159 0.63 1.06 -7.07
CA LEU A 159 0.75 0.81 -8.50
C LEU A 159 -0.61 0.36 -9.05
N PRO A 160 -1.31 1.19 -9.86
CA PRO A 160 -2.69 0.90 -10.26
C PRO A 160 -2.71 0.06 -11.54
N LEU A 161 -2.80 -1.26 -11.38
CA LEU A 161 -2.72 -2.22 -12.47
C LEU A 161 -4.09 -2.51 -13.08
N ALA A 162 -4.21 -2.28 -14.38
CA ALA A 162 -5.37 -2.70 -15.15
C ALA A 162 -5.44 -4.23 -15.23
N ILE A 163 -6.63 -4.76 -15.00
CA ILE A 163 -6.93 -6.19 -15.20
C ILE A 163 -7.59 -6.32 -16.57
N CYS A 164 -7.07 -7.22 -17.40
CA CYS A 164 -7.61 -7.56 -18.71
C CYS A 164 -8.70 -8.64 -18.62
N GLU A 165 -9.47 -8.78 -19.69
CA GLU A 165 -10.38 -9.91 -19.84
C GLU A 165 -9.58 -11.23 -19.97
N GLY A 166 -10.10 -12.33 -19.42
CA GLY A 166 -9.37 -13.60 -19.32
C GLY A 166 -8.54 -13.77 -18.04
N GLU A 167 -7.51 -14.61 -18.12
CA GLU A 167 -6.57 -14.86 -17.03
C GLU A 167 -5.44 -13.83 -17.03
N ASN A 168 -5.05 -13.36 -15.85
CA ASN A 168 -4.00 -12.37 -15.66
C ASN A 168 -2.92 -12.90 -14.72
N THR A 169 -1.70 -12.39 -14.88
CA THR A 169 -0.60 -12.55 -13.92
C THR A 169 -0.18 -11.17 -13.42
N LEU A 170 0.35 -11.08 -12.20
CA LEU A 170 0.89 -9.84 -11.66
C LEU A 170 1.94 -9.24 -12.60
N GLU A 171 2.88 -10.06 -13.07
CA GLU A 171 3.92 -9.67 -14.03
C GLU A 171 3.33 -9.17 -15.35
N GLY A 172 2.33 -9.86 -15.92
CA GLY A 172 1.67 -9.43 -17.15
C GLY A 172 0.96 -8.08 -16.99
N CYS A 173 0.29 -7.86 -15.86
CA CYS A 173 -0.33 -6.59 -15.53
C CYS A 173 0.71 -5.45 -15.37
N ILE A 174 1.84 -5.72 -14.70
CA ILE A 174 2.95 -4.76 -14.57
C ILE A 174 3.53 -4.41 -15.93
N ASN A 175 3.83 -5.41 -16.77
CA ASN A 175 4.33 -5.20 -18.12
C ASN A 175 3.36 -4.36 -18.97
N SER A 176 2.05 -4.60 -18.84
CA SER A 176 1.03 -3.80 -19.52
C SER A 176 0.97 -2.35 -19.03
N PHE A 177 1.18 -2.11 -17.74
CA PHE A 177 1.21 -0.76 -17.16
C PHE A 177 2.35 0.10 -17.74
N PHE A 178 3.53 -0.51 -17.93
CA PHE A 178 4.71 0.16 -18.48
C PHE A 178 4.81 0.12 -20.01
N GLN A 179 3.86 -0.53 -20.68
CA GLN A 179 3.86 -0.64 -22.13
C GLN A 179 3.68 0.72 -22.81
N LEU A 180 4.44 0.97 -23.88
CA LEU A 180 4.25 2.13 -24.75
C LEU A 180 2.87 2.10 -25.41
N GLN A 181 2.09 3.17 -25.23
CA GLN A 181 0.75 3.32 -25.78
C GLN A 181 0.71 4.44 -26.82
N LYS A 182 -0.01 4.25 -27.91
CA LYS A 182 -0.35 5.33 -28.83
C LYS A 182 -1.56 6.07 -28.28
N LEU A 183 -1.45 7.39 -28.12
CA LEU A 183 -2.59 8.21 -27.72
C LEU A 183 -3.64 8.22 -28.84
N ARG A 184 -4.92 8.14 -28.47
CA ARG A 184 -6.03 8.21 -29.43
C ARG A 184 -6.10 9.60 -30.05
N ASP A 185 -6.82 9.74 -31.16
CA ASP A 185 -6.99 11.04 -31.82
C ASP A 185 -7.65 12.10 -30.91
N SER A 186 -8.54 11.67 -30.01
CA SER A 186 -9.15 12.52 -28.98
C SER A 186 -8.16 12.96 -27.88
N GLU A 187 -7.03 12.28 -27.77
CA GLU A 187 -6.00 12.45 -26.71
C GLU A 187 -4.69 12.99 -27.28
N LYS A 188 -4.71 13.60 -28.47
CA LYS A 188 -3.51 14.22 -29.06
C LYS A 188 -2.89 15.22 -28.10
N PHE A 189 -1.60 15.05 -27.87
CA PHE A 189 -0.80 15.92 -27.00
C PHE A 189 -0.45 17.22 -27.71
N ASN A 190 -0.52 18.35 -27.00
CA ASN A 190 -0.10 19.64 -27.54
C ASN A 190 1.43 19.73 -27.51
N CYS A 191 2.07 19.62 -28.67
CA CYS A 191 3.53 19.59 -28.75
C CYS A 191 4.09 21.01 -28.78
N GLU A 192 4.85 21.39 -27.75
CA GLU A 192 5.48 22.72 -27.62
C GLU A 192 6.40 23.10 -28.80
N ARG A 193 7.04 22.11 -29.45
CA ARG A 193 7.89 22.38 -30.62
C ARG A 193 7.11 22.50 -31.93
N CYS A 194 5.94 21.88 -32.03
CA CYS A 194 5.08 21.98 -33.21
C CYS A 194 4.02 23.07 -33.08
N ASP A 195 3.82 23.58 -31.86
CA ASP A 195 2.76 24.51 -31.47
C ASP A 195 1.36 24.04 -31.90
N GLU A 196 1.12 22.72 -31.82
CA GLU A 196 -0.14 22.10 -32.24
C GLU A 196 -0.33 20.72 -31.60
N LYS A 197 -1.58 20.23 -31.59
CA LYS A 197 -1.92 18.85 -31.23
C LYS A 197 -1.35 17.85 -32.23
N GLN A 198 -0.46 16.97 -31.77
CA GLN A 198 0.20 15.97 -32.60
C GLN A 198 -0.11 14.55 -32.11
N PRO A 199 -0.21 13.56 -33.02
CA PRO A 199 -0.18 12.16 -32.65
C PRO A 199 1.08 11.88 -31.82
N SER A 200 0.92 11.26 -30.67
CA SER A 200 2.01 11.04 -29.71
C SER A 200 1.89 9.67 -29.08
N THR A 201 3.03 9.12 -28.65
CA THR A 201 3.06 7.93 -27.80
C THR A 201 3.28 8.34 -26.35
N HIS A 202 2.70 7.58 -25.43
CA HIS A 202 2.80 7.78 -24.00
C HIS A 202 3.30 6.49 -23.35
N GLU A 203 4.28 6.61 -22.47
CA GLU A 203 4.71 5.53 -21.59
C GLU A 203 5.02 6.05 -20.19
N VAL A 204 5.00 5.15 -19.23
CA VAL A 204 5.49 5.39 -17.88
C VAL A 204 6.81 4.66 -17.74
N LYS A 205 7.78 5.27 -17.07
CA LYS A 205 9.04 4.65 -16.68
C LYS A 205 9.17 4.62 -15.16
N LEU A 206 9.58 3.49 -14.60
CA LEU A 206 9.87 3.30 -13.20
C LEU A 206 11.24 3.89 -12.87
N VAL A 207 11.29 4.76 -11.87
CA VAL A 207 12.51 5.39 -11.37
C VAL A 207 13.01 4.66 -10.12
N SER A 208 12.13 4.41 -9.13
CA SER A 208 12.48 3.68 -7.91
C SER A 208 11.29 2.98 -7.28
N LEU A 209 11.55 1.89 -6.55
CA LEU A 209 10.55 1.15 -5.76
C LEU A 209 10.70 1.41 -4.25
N PRO A 210 9.59 1.45 -3.50
CA PRO A 210 9.59 1.67 -2.05
C PRO A 210 9.89 0.39 -1.25
N PRO A 211 10.29 0.49 0.03
CA PRO A 211 10.39 -0.66 0.93
C PRO A 211 9.07 -1.43 1.07
N ILE A 212 7.93 -0.74 1.04
CA ILE A 212 6.59 -1.33 1.04
C ILE A 212 5.89 -0.98 -0.27
N LEU A 213 5.76 -1.98 -1.14
CA LEU A 213 5.09 -1.84 -2.41
C LEU A 213 3.62 -2.22 -2.27
N CYS A 214 2.73 -1.25 -2.49
CA CYS A 214 1.30 -1.49 -2.64
C CYS A 214 0.95 -1.61 -4.14
N VAL A 215 0.30 -2.71 -4.51
CA VAL A 215 -0.24 -2.91 -5.86
C VAL A 215 -1.76 -2.89 -5.77
N HIS A 216 -2.38 -1.96 -6.49
CA HIS A 216 -3.83 -1.87 -6.63
C HIS A 216 -4.27 -2.58 -7.91
N LEU A 217 -5.01 -3.68 -7.76
CA LEU A 217 -5.65 -4.35 -8.88
C LEU A 217 -6.97 -3.65 -9.22
N LYS A 218 -7.02 -2.89 -10.32
CA LYS A 218 -8.18 -2.07 -10.73
C LYS A 218 -9.36 -2.95 -11.16
N ARG A 219 -10.07 -3.51 -10.17
CA ARG A 219 -11.21 -4.39 -10.38
C ARG A 219 -12.48 -3.63 -10.68
N PHE A 220 -12.57 -2.34 -10.37
CA PHE A 220 -13.75 -1.55 -10.69
C PHE A 220 -13.57 -0.82 -12.02
N ARG A 221 -14.55 -1.00 -12.92
CA ARG A 221 -14.66 -0.25 -14.17
C ARG A 221 -15.96 0.54 -14.17
N ASN A 222 -15.89 1.80 -14.56
CA ASN A 222 -17.05 2.66 -14.72
C ASN A 222 -17.23 3.02 -16.20
N ASN A 223 -18.24 2.42 -16.83
CA ASN A 223 -18.66 2.72 -18.20
C ASN A 223 -20.15 3.11 -18.20
N GLY A 224 -20.53 4.08 -17.35
CA GLY A 224 -21.91 4.51 -17.12
C GLY A 224 -22.56 3.86 -15.89
N PHE A 225 -22.09 2.68 -15.50
CA PHE A 225 -22.32 2.08 -14.19
C PHE A 225 -21.04 1.41 -13.70
N THR A 226 -20.83 1.36 -12.39
CA THR A 226 -19.67 0.71 -11.78
C THR A 226 -19.90 -0.80 -11.71
N ARG A 227 -18.99 -1.57 -12.32
CA ARG A 227 -18.98 -3.04 -12.23
C ARG A 227 -17.63 -3.55 -11.74
N LYS A 228 -17.66 -4.69 -11.05
CA LYS A 228 -16.47 -5.40 -10.60
C LYS A 228 -16.04 -6.45 -11.62
N LEU A 229 -14.73 -6.52 -11.87
CA LEU A 229 -14.06 -7.57 -12.61
C LEU A 229 -13.70 -8.73 -11.67
N PHE A 230 -14.24 -9.90 -11.98
CA PHE A 230 -13.97 -11.16 -11.28
C PHE A 230 -12.89 -12.00 -11.99
N ASN A 231 -12.11 -11.37 -12.89
CA ASN A 231 -11.02 -12.03 -13.59
C ASN A 231 -9.95 -12.49 -12.59
N LYS A 232 -9.45 -13.71 -12.80
CA LYS A 232 -8.37 -14.29 -12.00
C LYS A 232 -7.08 -13.52 -12.26
N VAL A 233 -6.38 -13.16 -11.19
CA VAL A 233 -5.04 -12.58 -11.23
C VAL A 233 -4.13 -13.46 -10.39
N THR A 234 -3.17 -14.12 -11.03
CA THR A 234 -2.17 -14.94 -10.33
C THR A 234 -1.03 -14.04 -9.87
N PHE A 235 -0.75 -14.02 -8.56
CA PHE A 235 0.33 -13.24 -7.95
C PHE A 235 1.17 -14.12 -7.03
N PRO A 236 2.51 -14.07 -7.12
CA PRO A 236 3.37 -14.92 -6.32
C PRO A 236 3.51 -14.39 -4.89
N GLU A 237 3.83 -15.27 -3.93
CA GLU A 237 4.19 -14.83 -2.58
C GLU A 237 5.51 -14.05 -2.56
N THR A 238 6.42 -14.33 -3.48
CA THR A 238 7.69 -13.62 -3.60
C THR A 238 8.08 -13.42 -5.06
N PHE A 239 8.70 -12.29 -5.37
CA PHE A 239 9.26 -12.03 -6.71
C PHE A 239 10.54 -11.18 -6.61
N SER A 240 11.38 -11.26 -7.65
CA SER A 240 12.48 -10.31 -7.88
C SER A 240 11.97 -9.08 -8.62
N ASN A 241 12.62 -7.92 -8.43
CA ASN A 241 12.30 -6.69 -9.14
C ASN A 241 12.49 -6.78 -10.67
N ASP A 242 13.00 -7.88 -11.20
CA ASP A 242 13.07 -8.19 -12.63
C ASP A 242 11.70 -8.14 -13.33
N ILE A 243 10.60 -8.37 -12.60
CA ILE A 243 9.24 -8.25 -13.17
C ILE A 243 8.91 -6.82 -13.62
N PHE A 244 9.73 -5.83 -13.25
CA PHE A 244 9.62 -4.43 -13.66
C PHE A 244 10.54 -4.07 -14.83
N ALA A 245 11.30 -5.02 -15.40
CA ALA A 245 12.29 -4.76 -16.45
C ALA A 245 11.73 -3.96 -17.63
N ALA A 246 10.49 -4.23 -18.06
CA ALA A 246 9.83 -3.53 -19.15
C ALA A 246 9.65 -2.01 -18.91
N GLY A 247 9.61 -1.59 -17.65
CA GLY A 247 9.36 -0.22 -17.25
C GLY A 247 10.58 0.56 -16.79
N GLN A 248 11.77 -0.04 -16.68
CA GLN A 248 12.91 0.64 -16.06
C GLN A 248 13.31 1.93 -16.82
N SER A 249 13.47 3.02 -16.06
CA SER A 249 14.02 4.28 -16.57
C SER A 249 15.52 4.17 -16.80
N GLU A 250 16.04 4.85 -17.83
CA GLU A 250 17.48 5.01 -18.06
C GLU A 250 18.17 5.76 -16.89
N ASN A 251 17.41 6.58 -16.16
CA ASN A 251 17.87 7.34 -14.98
C ASN A 251 17.49 6.64 -13.66
N ALA A 252 17.34 5.31 -13.65
CA ALA A 252 16.95 4.57 -12.45
C ALA A 252 18.09 4.53 -11.40
N ASP A 253 18.24 5.63 -10.67
CA ASP A 253 19.05 5.69 -9.46
C ASP A 253 18.34 4.92 -8.33
N GLY A 254 18.49 3.59 -8.29
CA GLY A 254 18.13 2.83 -7.09
C GLY A 254 17.42 1.49 -7.26
N LEU A 255 17.17 1.01 -8.47
CA LEU A 255 16.83 -0.41 -8.65
C LEU A 255 18.11 -1.23 -8.58
N LYS A 256 18.51 -1.63 -7.37
CA LYS A 256 19.61 -2.60 -7.24
C LYS A 256 19.17 -3.91 -7.91
N ALA A 257 20.11 -4.61 -8.52
CA ALA A 257 19.87 -5.97 -8.99
C ALA A 257 19.42 -6.84 -7.80
N ASP A 258 18.52 -7.79 -8.08
CA ASP A 258 18.08 -8.84 -7.15
C ASP A 258 17.29 -8.38 -5.91
N GLU A 259 16.56 -7.26 -6.00
CA GLU A 259 15.66 -6.86 -4.90
C GLU A 259 14.43 -7.76 -4.85
N CYS A 260 14.39 -8.62 -3.84
CA CYS A 260 13.26 -9.52 -3.61
C CYS A 260 12.16 -8.84 -2.79
N TYR A 261 10.92 -9.04 -3.20
CA TYR A 261 9.71 -8.63 -2.48
C TYR A 261 8.97 -9.86 -1.95
N SER A 262 8.30 -9.72 -0.81
CA SER A 262 7.50 -10.77 -0.18
C SER A 262 6.13 -10.25 0.22
N LEU A 263 5.09 -10.95 -0.24
CA LEU A 263 3.71 -10.67 0.09
C LEU A 263 3.51 -10.82 1.60
N TYR A 264 2.91 -9.84 2.24
CA TYR A 264 2.63 -9.90 3.67
C TYR A 264 1.23 -9.39 4.02
N ALA A 265 0.55 -8.69 3.13
CA ALA A 265 -0.86 -8.37 3.29
C ALA A 265 -1.61 -8.38 1.95
N VAL A 266 -2.87 -8.82 1.98
CA VAL A 266 -3.80 -8.79 0.86
C VAL A 266 -5.14 -8.29 1.37
N VAL A 267 -5.54 -7.11 0.89
CA VAL A 267 -6.92 -6.64 1.04
C VAL A 267 -7.75 -7.31 -0.03
N VAL A 268 -8.84 -7.98 0.36
CA VAL A 268 -9.78 -8.63 -0.55
C VAL A 268 -11.10 -7.89 -0.54
N HIS A 269 -11.78 -7.88 -1.69
CA HIS A 269 -13.14 -7.36 -1.82
C HIS A 269 -14.05 -8.49 -2.28
N ILE A 270 -15.08 -8.82 -1.50
CA ILE A 270 -16.04 -9.90 -1.75
C ILE A 270 -17.35 -9.28 -2.23
N GLY A 271 -18.00 -9.89 -3.23
CA GLY A 271 -19.26 -9.38 -3.78
C GLY A 271 -19.11 -8.31 -4.89
N PRO A 272 -20.23 -7.74 -5.35
CA PRO A 272 -20.30 -6.74 -6.43
C PRO A 272 -19.80 -5.36 -6.01
N ALA A 273 -19.51 -4.48 -6.97
CA ALA A 273 -18.90 -3.18 -6.71
C ALA A 273 -19.71 -2.23 -5.81
N MET A 274 -21.05 -2.34 -5.81
CA MET A 274 -21.93 -1.43 -5.07
C MET A 274 -22.29 -1.92 -3.65
N PHE A 275 -22.12 -3.22 -3.39
CA PHE A 275 -22.54 -3.89 -2.16
C PHE A 275 -21.60 -5.05 -1.87
N GLY A 276 -20.35 -4.72 -1.57
CA GLY A 276 -19.33 -5.71 -1.26
C GLY A 276 -18.87 -5.65 0.19
N HIS A 277 -17.91 -6.51 0.52
CA HIS A 277 -17.31 -6.59 1.85
C HIS A 277 -15.80 -6.67 1.72
N TYR A 278 -15.09 -5.81 2.46
CA TYR A 278 -13.64 -5.79 2.48
C TYR A 278 -13.13 -6.56 3.69
N THR A 279 -12.19 -7.46 3.45
CA THR A 279 -11.47 -8.21 4.51
C THR A 279 -9.98 -8.24 4.18
N ALA A 280 -9.15 -8.77 5.09
CA ALA A 280 -7.71 -8.77 4.89
C ALA A 280 -7.07 -10.11 5.27
N PHE A 281 -6.11 -10.55 4.46
CA PHE A 281 -5.13 -11.56 4.84
C PHE A 281 -3.84 -10.84 5.23
N ILE A 282 -3.28 -11.12 6.42
CA ILE A 282 -2.05 -10.47 6.87
C ILE A 282 -1.06 -11.45 7.50
N ARG A 283 0.24 -11.14 7.39
CA ARG A 283 1.37 -11.87 7.96
C ARG A 283 2.37 -10.87 8.56
N PRO A 284 2.11 -10.33 9.77
CA PRO A 284 2.93 -9.27 10.36
C PRO A 284 4.40 -9.67 10.57
N ASN A 285 4.67 -10.88 11.07
CA ASN A 285 6.02 -11.33 11.49
C ASN A 285 6.60 -12.45 10.62
N GLN A 286 6.18 -12.59 9.36
CA GLN A 286 6.61 -13.67 8.43
C GLN A 286 6.28 -15.12 8.86
N ASP A 287 5.80 -15.35 10.09
CA ASP A 287 5.55 -16.71 10.60
C ASP A 287 4.23 -17.33 10.10
N ARG A 288 3.12 -16.62 10.29
CA ARG A 288 1.76 -17.17 10.09
C ARG A 288 0.84 -16.15 9.44
N TRP A 289 -0.01 -16.64 8.55
CA TRP A 289 -1.09 -15.87 7.94
C TRP A 289 -2.33 -15.85 8.84
N TYR A 290 -2.98 -14.70 8.88
CA TYR A 290 -4.26 -14.48 9.55
C TYR A 290 -5.26 -13.95 8.54
N TYR A 291 -6.50 -14.43 8.63
CA TYR A 291 -7.65 -13.84 7.95
C TYR A 291 -8.40 -12.96 8.95
N ALA A 292 -8.49 -11.68 8.65
CA ALA A 292 -9.17 -10.66 9.43
C ALA A 292 -10.44 -10.21 8.70
N ASP A 293 -11.58 -10.54 9.29
CA ASP A 293 -12.92 -10.16 8.87
C ASP A 293 -13.55 -9.37 10.01
N ASP A 294 -13.34 -8.05 9.97
CA ASP A 294 -13.70 -7.12 11.03
C ASP A 294 -13.23 -7.61 12.41
N SER A 295 -14.15 -7.90 13.32
CA SER A 295 -13.84 -8.34 14.68
C SER A 295 -13.35 -9.79 14.74
N CYS A 296 -13.60 -10.57 13.69
CA CYS A 296 -13.21 -11.98 13.63
C CYS A 296 -11.83 -12.11 12.99
N VAL A 297 -10.85 -12.58 13.76
CA VAL A 297 -9.51 -12.86 13.24
C VAL A 297 -9.16 -14.30 13.54
N GLN A 298 -8.71 -15.02 12.53
CA GLN A 298 -8.34 -16.43 12.66
C GLN A 298 -7.03 -16.73 11.92
N PRO A 299 -6.18 -17.62 12.47
CA PRO A 299 -5.04 -18.13 11.72
C PRO A 299 -5.54 -18.90 10.49
N VAL A 300 -4.83 -18.77 9.37
CA VAL A 300 -5.20 -19.38 8.10
C VAL A 300 -3.96 -19.85 7.34
N LEU A 301 -4.12 -20.83 6.46
CA LEU A 301 -3.09 -21.18 5.50
C LEU A 301 -3.25 -20.30 4.26
N ILE A 302 -2.13 -19.82 3.70
CA ILE A 302 -2.14 -18.96 2.50
C ILE A 302 -2.80 -19.62 1.29
N ILE A 303 -2.82 -20.96 1.22
CA ILE A 303 -3.55 -21.69 0.19
C ILE A 303 -5.05 -21.36 0.15
N ILE A 304 -5.65 -20.96 1.27
CA ILE A 304 -7.06 -20.53 1.31
C ILE A 304 -7.27 -19.26 0.49
N LEU A 305 -6.35 -18.29 0.57
CA LEU A 305 -6.38 -17.11 -0.30
C LEU A 305 -6.38 -17.52 -1.78
N TYR A 306 -5.46 -18.42 -2.15
CA TYR A 306 -5.29 -18.85 -3.55
C TYR A 306 -6.38 -19.81 -4.06
N ALA A 307 -7.04 -20.56 -3.18
CA ALA A 307 -8.08 -21.51 -3.57
C ALA A 307 -9.47 -20.85 -3.57
N VAL A 308 -9.79 -20.10 -2.52
CA VAL A 308 -11.15 -19.59 -2.23
C VAL A 308 -11.33 -18.15 -2.68
N PHE A 309 -10.29 -17.31 -2.54
CA PHE A 309 -10.37 -15.86 -2.73
C PHE A 309 -9.63 -15.35 -3.98
N ARG A 310 -9.27 -16.25 -4.89
CA ARG A 310 -8.37 -16.02 -6.04
C ARG A 310 -8.78 -14.91 -7.01
N ASP A 311 -10.05 -14.52 -7.01
CA ASP A 311 -10.67 -13.50 -7.85
C ASP A 311 -11.14 -12.27 -7.06
N THR A 312 -10.77 -12.19 -5.77
CA THR A 312 -11.22 -11.13 -4.84
C THR A 312 -10.09 -10.20 -4.37
N ALA A 313 -8.82 -10.59 -4.53
CA ALA A 313 -7.67 -9.79 -4.13
C ALA A 313 -7.69 -8.40 -4.78
N TYR A 314 -7.62 -7.35 -3.97
CA TYR A 314 -7.87 -5.97 -4.36
C TYR A 314 -6.60 -5.10 -4.21
N LEU A 315 -6.01 -5.07 -3.01
CA LEU A 315 -4.67 -4.52 -2.77
C LEU A 315 -3.72 -5.66 -2.40
N LEU A 316 -2.54 -5.68 -3.00
CA LEU A 316 -1.44 -6.58 -2.63
C LEU A 316 -0.31 -5.75 -2.04
N LEU A 317 0.08 -6.04 -0.80
CA LEU A 317 1.20 -5.35 -0.16
C LEU A 317 2.38 -6.30 -0.04
N TYR A 318 3.49 -5.87 -0.62
CA TYR A 318 4.75 -6.57 -0.64
C TYR A 318 5.80 -5.79 0.16
N ARG A 319 6.59 -6.50 0.95
CA ARG A 319 7.72 -5.94 1.70
C ARG A 319 9.01 -6.35 1.02
N LYS A 320 9.90 -5.38 0.79
CA LYS A 320 11.26 -5.62 0.31
C LYS A 320 12.03 -6.43 1.34
N LYS A 321 12.62 -7.56 0.93
CA LYS A 321 13.51 -8.35 1.79
C LYS A 321 14.78 -7.54 2.02
N SER A 322 15.13 -7.31 3.29
CA SER A 322 16.46 -6.80 3.60
C SER A 322 17.50 -7.84 3.21
N LEU A 323 18.46 -7.47 2.36
CA LEU A 323 19.64 -8.28 2.07
C LEU A 323 20.53 -8.26 3.33
N ASN A 324 20.18 -8.99 4.39
CA ASN A 324 21.06 -9.37 5.51
C ASN A 324 20.32 -10.21 6.56
N SER A 325 20.43 -11.53 6.43
CA SER A 325 20.70 -12.43 7.56
C SER A 325 20.99 -13.84 7.02
N SER A 326 22.09 -13.95 6.27
CA SER A 326 22.86 -15.19 6.19
C SER A 326 23.98 -15.03 7.22
N GLY A 327 23.72 -15.53 8.43
CA GLY A 327 24.70 -15.62 9.51
C GLY A 327 24.61 -17.00 10.12
#